data_AF-A0A6I1KCV6-F1
#
_entry.id   AF-A0A6I1KCV6-F1
#
_cell.length_a   1.000
_cell.length_b   1.000
_cell.length_c   1.000
_cell.angle_alpha   90.00
_cell.angle_beta   90.00
_cell.angle_gamma   90.00
#
_symmetry.space_group_name_H-M   'P 1'
#
loop_
_entity.id
_entity.type
_entity.pdbx_description
1 polymer ?
#
loop_
_entity_poly.entity_id
_entity_poly.type
_entity_poly.pdbx_seq_one_letter_code
_entity_poly.pdbx_strand_id
1 'polypeptide(L)'
;MVYFTVYLKNLNNGTGYVDTALADDQLMRDFLQFLDIGVKAHKAYAVVDAANNDAPVGVFAVNLADVAAITATVPQQNDHPELFSPPEVAAAKPPGEEAAASEIEPDERAK
;
A
#
# COMPACT_ATOMS: atom_id res chain seq x y z
N MET A 1 0.94 -2.98 9.68
CA MET A 1 1.84 -1.91 10.16
C MET A 1 1.65 -0.59 9.41
N VAL A 2 1.62 0.54 10.13
CA VAL A 2 1.60 1.90 9.58
C VAL A 2 2.74 2.71 10.19
N TYR A 3 3.49 3.44 9.35
CA TYR A 3 4.54 4.33 9.82
C TYR A 3 3.96 5.71 10.08
N PHE A 4 4.18 6.24 11.28
CA PHE A 4 3.73 7.56 11.69
C PHE A 4 4.91 8.46 12.01
N THR A 5 4.84 9.70 11.53
CA THR A 5 5.65 10.80 12.02
C THR A 5 4.74 11.71 12.84
N VAL A 6 4.99 11.79 14.14
CA VAL A 6 4.18 12.55 15.10
C VAL A 6 4.92 13.81 15.49
N TYR A 7 4.37 14.97 15.12
CA TYR A 7 4.92 16.27 15.48
C TYR A 7 4.41 16.69 16.86
N LEU A 8 5.34 16.97 17.78
CA LEU A 8 5.02 17.32 19.17
C LEU A 8 5.43 18.77 19.47
N LYS A 9 4.55 19.45 20.20
CA LYS A 9 4.79 20.74 20.83
C LYS A 9 5.62 20.51 22.10
N ASN A 10 6.48 21.45 22.46
CA ASN A 10 7.22 21.44 23.72
C ASN A 10 8.19 20.26 23.91
N LEU A 11 8.68 19.64 22.82
CA LEU A 11 9.92 18.88 22.91
C LEU A 11 11.05 19.83 23.35
N ASN A 12 12.05 19.31 24.05
CA ASN A 12 13.12 20.10 24.69
C ASN A 12 13.88 21.05 23.73
N ASN A 13 13.70 20.88 22.41
CA ASN A 13 14.32 21.66 21.35
C ASN A 13 13.33 22.59 20.60
N GLY A 14 12.12 22.83 21.13
CA GLY A 14 11.13 23.78 20.59
C GLY A 14 10.12 23.18 19.61
N THR A 15 10.59 22.43 18.62
CA THR A 15 9.77 21.62 17.71
C THR A 15 10.49 20.32 17.41
N GLY A 16 9.79 19.20 17.44
CA GLY A 16 10.37 17.92 17.09
C GLY A 16 9.32 16.91 16.68
N TYR A 17 9.79 15.82 16.08
CA TYR A 17 8.96 14.72 15.64
C TYR A 17 9.48 13.40 16.19
N VAL A 18 8.56 12.44 16.30
CA VAL A 18 8.87 11.05 16.62
C VAL A 18 8.38 10.19 15.47
N ASP A 19 9.29 9.42 14.89
CA ASP A 19 8.93 8.38 13.93
C ASP A 19 8.68 7.07 14.67
N THR A 20 7.53 6.45 14.42
CA THR A 20 7.14 5.19 15.05
C THR A 20 6.36 4.32 14.08
N ALA A 21 6.59 3.01 14.16
CA ALA A 21 5.81 2.00 13.46
C ALA A 21 4.79 1.39 14.43
N LEU A 22 3.50 1.49 14.10
CA LEU A 22 2.42 0.92 14.91
C LEU A 22 1.73 -0.20 14.13
N ALA A 23 1.13 -1.15 14.85
CA ALA A 23 0.40 -2.26 14.26
C ALA A 23 -0.75 -1.76 13.37
N ASP A 24 -1.47 -0.74 13.85
CA ASP A 24 -2.73 -0.25 13.31
C ASP A 24 -2.79 1.29 13.22
N ASP A 25 -3.95 1.76 12.75
CA ASP A 25 -4.32 3.17 12.56
C ASP A 25 -4.94 3.81 13.83
N GLN A 26 -4.82 3.16 14.99
CA GLN A 26 -5.53 3.61 16.18
C GLN A 26 -5.08 5.01 16.65
N LEU A 27 -3.80 5.34 16.46
CA LEU A 27 -3.25 6.66 16.80
C LEU A 27 -3.94 7.79 16.03
N MET A 28 -4.10 7.66 14.71
CA MET A 28 -4.74 8.70 13.90
C MET A 28 -6.22 8.86 14.27
N ARG A 29 -6.92 7.75 14.48
CA ARG A 29 -8.35 7.75 14.86
C ARG A 29 -8.56 8.45 16.18
N ASP A 30 -7.74 8.10 17.18
CA ASP A 30 -7.79 8.74 18.49
C ASP A 30 -7.45 10.24 18.41
N PHE A 31 -6.48 10.62 17.58
CA PHE A 31 -6.13 12.03 17.38
C PHE A 31 -7.25 12.83 16.73
N LEU A 32 -7.89 12.30 15.68
CA LEU A 32 -9.04 12.94 15.05
C LEU A 32 -10.22 13.06 16.02
N GLN A 33 -10.49 12.00 16.79
CA GLN A 33 -11.53 12.03 17.81
C GLN A 33 -11.22 13.04 18.94
N PHE A 34 -9.94 13.17 19.31
CA PHE A 34 -9.50 14.17 20.27
C PHE A 34 -9.74 15.59 19.77
N LEU A 35 -9.47 15.87 18.48
CA LEU A 35 -9.74 17.17 17.87
C LEU A 35 -11.24 17.49 17.78
N ASP A 36 -12.08 16.48 17.60
CA ASP A 36 -13.53 16.65 17.42
C ASP A 36 -14.28 16.83 18.75
N ILE A 37 -14.16 15.85 19.67
CA ILE A 37 -14.96 15.79 20.90
C ILE A 37 -14.15 15.93 22.20
N GLY A 38 -12.82 16.07 22.12
CA GLY A 38 -11.97 16.29 23.29
C GLY A 38 -11.86 15.08 24.24
N VAL A 39 -11.52 13.90 23.71
CA VAL A 39 -11.31 12.68 24.52
C VAL A 39 -10.07 12.78 25.43
N LYS A 40 -9.85 11.74 26.24
CA LYS A 40 -8.67 11.64 27.11
C LYS A 40 -7.38 11.78 26.30
N ALA A 41 -6.59 12.78 26.64
CA ALA A 41 -5.42 13.15 25.86
C ALA A 41 -4.25 12.16 25.98
N HIS A 42 -4.07 11.48 27.12
CA HIS A 42 -3.00 10.49 27.28
C HIS A 42 -3.41 9.11 26.76
N LYS A 43 -2.70 8.62 25.74
CA LYS A 43 -2.88 7.29 25.14
C LYS A 43 -1.53 6.57 24.97
N ALA A 44 -1.59 5.24 24.92
CA ALA A 44 -0.44 4.37 24.73
C ALA A 44 -0.74 3.37 23.62
N TYR A 45 0.23 3.17 22.73
CA TYR A 45 0.12 2.35 21.54
C TYR A 45 1.25 1.33 21.51
N ALA A 46 0.98 0.12 21.01
CA ALA A 46 2.00 -0.90 20.84
C ALA A 46 2.88 -0.57 19.63
N VAL A 47 4.17 -0.45 19.86
CA VAL A 47 5.19 -0.32 18.80
C VAL A 47 5.53 -1.71 18.31
N VAL A 48 5.53 -1.90 17.01
CA VAL A 48 5.83 -3.18 16.38
C VAL A 48 7.16 -3.15 15.65
N ASP A 49 7.82 -4.31 15.57
CA ASP A 49 9.03 -4.46 14.77
C ASP A 49 8.65 -4.52 13.29
N ALA A 50 9.20 -3.60 12.50
CA ALA A 50 9.10 -3.64 11.04
C ALA A 50 9.75 -4.91 10.44
N ALA A 51 10.74 -5.49 11.12
CA ALA A 51 11.49 -6.64 10.61
C ALA A 51 10.91 -8.01 11.03
N ASN A 52 10.07 -8.07 12.08
CA ASN A 52 9.63 -9.33 12.69
C ASN A 52 8.11 -9.45 12.82
N ASN A 53 7.37 -9.40 11.70
CA ASN A 53 5.96 -9.79 11.60
C ASN A 53 5.03 -9.18 12.68
N ASP A 54 5.09 -7.86 12.86
CA ASP A 54 4.22 -7.13 13.80
C ASP A 54 4.33 -7.56 15.28
N ALA A 55 5.44 -8.21 15.68
CA ALA A 55 5.68 -8.53 17.07
C ALA A 55 5.83 -7.23 17.91
N PRO A 56 5.16 -7.10 19.07
CA PRO A 56 5.26 -5.91 19.90
C PRO A 56 6.66 -5.80 20.53
N VAL A 57 7.36 -4.71 20.22
CA VAL A 57 8.73 -4.41 20.70
C VAL A 57 8.70 -3.43 21.87
N GLY A 58 7.66 -2.61 21.95
CA GLY A 58 7.58 -1.57 22.98
C GLY A 58 6.24 -0.86 23.02
N VAL A 59 6.19 0.23 23.78
CA VAL A 59 5.00 1.06 23.94
C VAL A 59 5.35 2.51 23.65
N PHE A 60 4.59 3.12 22.75
CA PHE A 60 4.64 4.55 22.47
C PHE A 60 3.50 5.23 23.23
N ALA A 61 3.84 5.98 24.28
CA ALA A 61 2.87 6.74 25.06
C ALA A 61 2.98 8.22 24.72
N VAL A 62 1.85 8.84 24.38
CA VAL A 62 1.78 10.24 23.93
C VAL A 62 0.59 10.97 24.54
N ASN A 63 0.78 12.25 24.80
CA ASN A 63 -0.30 13.17 25.11
C ASN A 63 -0.79 13.83 23.81
N LEU A 64 -1.99 13.50 23.36
CA LEU A 64 -2.61 14.02 22.14
C LEU A 64 -2.79 15.54 22.18
N ALA A 65 -2.85 16.16 23.36
CA ALA A 65 -2.89 17.61 23.50
C ALA A 65 -1.57 18.29 23.06
N ASP A 66 -0.45 17.58 23.22
CA ASP A 66 0.88 18.04 22.80
C ASP A 66 1.17 17.71 21.33
N VAL A 67 0.31 16.94 20.67
CA VAL A 67 0.45 16.66 19.23
C VAL A 67 0.03 17.89 18.42
N ALA A 68 0.91 18.31 17.51
CA ALA A 68 0.65 19.38 16.55
C ALA A 68 0.07 18.85 15.23
N ALA A 69 0.64 17.76 14.73
CA ALA A 69 0.26 17.12 13.48
C ALA A 69 0.73 15.66 13.46
N ILE A 70 0.09 14.84 12.64
CA ILE A 70 0.48 13.46 12.39
C ILE A 70 0.50 13.25 10.88
N THR A 71 1.58 12.67 10.35
CA THR A 71 1.64 12.17 8.98
C THR A 71 1.78 10.66 9.00
N ALA A 72 0.96 9.97 8.22
CA ALA A 72 1.00 8.52 8.08
C ALA A 72 1.57 8.14 6.72
N THR A 73 2.52 7.21 6.71
CA THR A 73 3.02 6.56 5.51
C THR A 73 2.59 5.10 5.55
N VAL A 74 1.64 4.77 4.69
CA VAL A 74 1.25 3.38 4.44
C VAL A 74 2.15 2.89 3.31
N PRO A 75 2.95 1.83 3.50
CA PRO A 75 3.68 1.25 2.39
C PRO A 75 2.64 0.82 1.35
N GLN A 76 2.72 1.39 0.14
CA GLN A 76 1.86 0.95 -0.95
C GLN A 76 2.15 -0.53 -1.18
N GLN A 77 1.16 -1.37 -0.86
CA GLN A 77 1.11 -2.70 -1.42
C GLN A 77 0.94 -2.46 -2.92
N ASN A 78 2.02 -2.60 -3.69
CA ASN A 78 1.96 -2.68 -5.15
C ASN A 78 1.22 -3.98 -5.48
N ASP A 79 -0.10 -3.96 -5.32
CA ASP A 79 -0.98 -5.03 -5.72
C ASP A 79 -0.99 -5.03 -7.26
N HIS A 80 -0.20 -5.95 -7.83
CA HIS A 80 -0.23 -6.45 -9.21
C HIS A 80 -0.87 -5.55 -10.29
N PRO A 81 -0.07 -4.93 -11.18
CA PRO A 81 -0.59 -4.17 -12.33
C PRO A 81 -1.29 -5.03 -13.41
N GLU A 82 -1.44 -6.35 -13.24
CA GLU A 82 -1.91 -7.24 -14.30
C GLU A 82 -3.44 -7.38 -14.42
N LEU A 83 -4.21 -6.91 -13.43
CA LEU A 83 -5.68 -7.00 -13.44
C LEU A 83 -6.36 -6.03 -14.43
N PHE A 84 -5.61 -5.09 -15.02
CA PHE A 84 -6.09 -4.15 -16.03
C PHE A 84 -5.40 -4.33 -17.39
N SER A 85 -4.94 -5.54 -17.70
CA SER A 85 -4.66 -5.86 -19.10
C SER A 85 -5.96 -5.68 -19.89
N PRO A 86 -6.02 -4.78 -20.90
CA PRO A 86 -7.18 -4.75 -21.78
C PRO A 86 -7.37 -6.16 -22.36
N PRO A 87 -8.60 -6.67 -22.50
CA PRO A 87 -8.81 -8.00 -23.04
C PRO A 87 -8.07 -8.08 -24.36
N GLU A 88 -7.20 -9.09 -24.50
CA GLU A 88 -6.48 -9.36 -25.74
C GLU A 88 -7.53 -9.42 -26.84
N VAL A 89 -7.55 -8.38 -27.67
CA VAL A 89 -8.51 -8.25 -28.75
C VAL A 89 -8.19 -9.39 -29.69
N ALA A 90 -8.97 -10.47 -29.59
CA ALA A 90 -8.89 -11.58 -30.52
C ALA A 90 -8.89 -10.97 -31.92
N ALA A 91 -7.75 -11.04 -32.59
CA ALA A 91 -7.58 -10.51 -33.93
C ALA A 91 -8.62 -11.19 -34.80
N ALA A 92 -9.69 -10.45 -35.11
CA ALA A 92 -10.71 -10.88 -36.03
C ALA A 92 -10.02 -11.10 -37.38
N LYS A 93 -9.85 -12.37 -37.76
CA LYS A 93 -9.42 -12.73 -39.11
C LYS A 93 -10.42 -12.09 -40.07
N PRO A 94 -10.00 -11.20 -40.99
CA PRO A 94 -10.93 -10.54 -41.90
C PRO A 94 -11.62 -11.60 -42.78
N PRO A 95 -12.93 -11.48 -43.02
CA PRO A 95 -13.67 -12.42 -43.83
C PRO A 95 -13.50 -12.05 -45.30
N GLY A 96 -12.92 -12.95 -46.10
CA GLY A 96 -12.90 -12.80 -47.55
C GLY A 96 -11.60 -13.22 -48.23
N GLU A 97 -11.20 -14.49 -48.08
CA GLU A 97 -10.31 -15.12 -49.06
C GLU A 97 -10.69 -16.59 -49.18
N GLU A 98 -11.80 -16.84 -49.88
CA GLU A 98 -12.11 -18.17 -50.40
C GLU A 98 -11.32 -18.41 -51.69
N ALA A 99 -10.55 -19.50 -51.64
CA ALA A 99 -10.29 -20.44 -52.73
C ALA A 99 -9.67 -19.93 -54.04
N ALA A 100 -8.37 -20.19 -54.20
CA ALA A 100 -7.82 -20.61 -55.49
C ALA A 100 -7.21 -22.00 -55.34
N ALA A 101 -7.89 -22.98 -55.92
CA ALA A 101 -7.42 -24.34 -56.08
C ALA A 101 -6.38 -24.44 -57.20
N SER A 102 -5.53 -25.46 -57.08
CA SER A 102 -4.85 -26.19 -58.17
C SER A 102 -3.64 -25.52 -58.82
N GLU A 103 -2.45 -25.99 -58.46
CA GLU A 103 -1.45 -26.39 -59.46
C GLU A 103 -0.62 -27.58 -58.97
N ILE A 104 -0.37 -28.48 -59.92
CA ILE A 104 0.10 -29.86 -59.82
C ILE A 104 1.57 -29.85 -60.22
N GLU A 105 2.45 -30.63 -59.56
CA GLU A 105 3.32 -31.64 -60.21
C GLU A 105 4.36 -32.28 -59.24
N PRO A 106 4.90 -33.47 -59.60
CA PRO A 106 5.29 -34.54 -58.68
C PRO A 106 6.80 -34.62 -58.45
N ASP A 107 7.26 -35.37 -57.43
CA ASP A 107 8.50 -36.15 -57.59
C ASP A 107 8.63 -37.35 -56.64
N GLU A 108 9.31 -38.34 -57.17
CA GLU A 108 9.56 -39.73 -56.81
C GLU A 108 10.49 -39.95 -55.58
N ARG A 109 10.32 -41.13 -54.96
CA ARG A 109 11.31 -41.96 -54.22
C ARG A 109 11.97 -41.40 -52.95
N ALA A 110 11.78 -42.12 -51.84
CA ALA A 110 12.76 -43.12 -51.35
C ALA A 110 12.40 -43.67 -49.97
N LYS A 111 11.76 -44.84 -49.91
CA LYS A 111 12.27 -46.10 -49.34
C LYS A 111 11.17 -47.14 -49.21
#